data_AF-A0A6I6RZX1-F1
#
_entry.id   AF-A0A6I6RZX1-F1
#
_cell.length_a   1.000
_cell.length_b   1.000
_cell.length_c   1.000
_cell.angle_alpha   90.00
_cell.angle_beta   90.00
_cell.angle_gamma   90.00
#
_symmetry.space_group_name_H-M   'P 1'
#
loop_
_entity.id
_entity.type
_entity.pdbx_description
1 polymer ?
#
loop_
_entity_poly.entity_id
_entity_poly.type
_entity_poly.pdbx_seq_one_letter_code
_entity_poly.pdbx_strand_id
1 'polypeptide(L)' 'MALRFVGKDPESGDHGSPAVWVDEDTKDLLFQGWKADEQTTSESSVDVPIPDHEAVIRVPKRMIPLIREALDVAELD' A
#
# COMPACT_ATOMS: atom_id res chain seq x y z
N MET A 1 8.47 9.04 -14.25
CA MET A 1 8.21 8.11 -13.14
C MET A 1 9.54 7.62 -12.60
N ALA A 2 9.97 8.24 -11.51
CA ALA A 2 11.00 7.72 -10.63
C ALA A 2 10.29 7.23 -9.37
N LEU A 3 10.34 5.91 -9.11
CA LEU A 3 9.76 5.33 -7.91
C LEU A 3 10.84 5.22 -6.83
N ARG A 4 10.62 5.91 -5.71
CA ARG A 4 11.45 5.75 -4.51
C ARG A 4 10.92 4.59 -3.67
N PHE A 5 11.71 3.54 -3.55
CA PHE A 5 11.39 2.45 -2.63
C PHE A 5 11.61 2.90 -1.19
N VAL A 6 10.57 2.77 -0.36
CA VAL A 6 10.63 3.13 1.07
C VAL A 6 10.88 1.89 1.91
N GLY A 7 10.17 0.79 1.63
CA GLY A 7 10.42 -0.45 2.34
C GLY A 7 9.45 -1.56 2.03
N LYS A 8 9.77 -2.73 2.56
CA LYS A 8 8.92 -3.92 2.56
C LYS A 8 8.73 -4.43 3.98
N ASP A 9 7.66 -5.19 4.16
CA ASP A 9 7.36 -5.89 5.40
C ASP A 9 8.56 -6.76 5.85
N PRO A 10 9.12 -6.51 7.04
CA PRO A 10 10.26 -7.28 7.53
C PRO A 10 9.91 -8.74 7.85
N GLU A 11 8.63 -9.06 8.06
CA GLU A 11 8.16 -10.41 8.40
C GLU A 11 7.81 -11.26 7.17
N SER A 12 7.79 -10.67 5.97
CA SER A 12 7.27 -11.32 4.77
C SER A 12 8.32 -12.21 4.04
N GLY A 13 9.57 -12.21 4.50
CA GLY A 13 10.65 -13.00 3.91
C GLY A 13 11.12 -12.50 2.53
N ASP A 14 11.87 -13.34 1.80
CA ASP A 14 12.51 -12.95 0.53
C ASP A 14 11.52 -12.74 -0.64
N HIS A 15 10.34 -13.34 -0.57
CA HIS A 15 9.32 -13.27 -1.64
C HIS A 15 8.01 -12.61 -1.20
N GLY A 16 8.01 -11.89 -0.08
CA GLY A 16 6.77 -11.42 0.52
C GLY A 16 6.46 -9.94 0.30
N SER A 17 5.20 -9.70 -0.08
CA SER A 17 4.48 -8.45 0.17
C SER A 17 4.10 -8.34 1.66
N PRO A 18 3.70 -7.17 2.16
CA PRO A 18 3.55 -5.88 1.48
C PRO A 18 4.80 -5.01 1.39
N ALA A 19 4.77 -4.05 0.45
CA ALA A 19 5.83 -3.08 0.17
C ALA A 19 5.22 -1.72 -0.23
N VAL A 20 6.00 -0.65 -0.05
CA VAL A 20 5.58 0.73 -0.33
C VAL A 20 6.67 1.51 -1.06
N TRP A 21 6.22 2.29 -2.05
CA TRP A 21 7.02 3.24 -2.83
C TRP A 21 6.35 4.61 -2.85
N VAL A 22 7.11 5.65 -3.17
CA VAL A 22 6.62 6.99 -3.50
C VAL A 22 6.99 7.29 -4.94
N ASP A 23 6.03 7.76 -5.74
CA ASP A 23 6.33 8.36 -7.04
C ASP A 23 6.91 9.76 -6.83
N GLU A 24 8.15 9.99 -7.23
CA GLU A 24 8.82 11.27 -7.01
C GLU A 24 8.23 12.41 -7.83
N ASP A 25 7.54 12.10 -8.94
CA ASP A 25 6.93 13.08 -9.84
C ASP A 25 5.55 13.52 -9.33
N THR A 26 4.69 12.56 -8.94
CA THR A 26 3.30 12.85 -8.52
C THR A 26 3.12 12.91 -7.00
N LYS A 27 4.11 12.43 -6.25
CA LYS A 27 4.05 12.22 -4.79
C LYS A 27 3.02 11.17 -4.36
N ASP A 28 2.53 10.35 -5.30
CA ASP A 28 1.61 9.26 -4.98
C ASP A 28 2.33 8.15 -4.21
N LEU A 29 1.63 7.55 -3.25
CA LEU A 29 2.10 6.34 -2.57
C LEU A 29 1.59 5.11 -3.31
N LEU A 30 2.50 4.22 -3.67
CA LEU A 30 2.17 2.95 -4.31
C LEU A 30 2.38 1.80 -3.33
N PHE A 31 1.39 0.92 -3.25
CA PHE A 31 1.43 -0.24 -2.38
C PHE A 31 1.36 -1.54 -3.18
N GLN A 32 2.25 -2.47 -2.86
CA GLN A 32 2.07 -3.88 -3.20
C GLN A 32 1.65 -4.61 -1.93
N GLY A 33 0.59 -5.41 -2.00
CA GLY A 33 0.07 -6.12 -0.84
C GLY A 33 -0.79 -7.32 -1.20
N TRP A 34 -1.38 -7.93 -0.18
CA TRP A 34 -2.33 -9.03 -0.38
C TRP A 34 -3.71 -8.46 -0.68
N LYS A 35 -4.44 -9.10 -1.60
CA LYS A 35 -5.86 -8.80 -1.76
C LYS A 35 -6.60 -9.17 -0.47
N ALA A 36 -7.56 -8.34 -0.09
CA ALA A 36 -8.45 -8.65 1.02
C ALA A 36 -9.30 -9.89 0.72
N ASP A 37 -9.74 -10.59 1.77
CA ASP A 37 -10.70 -11.69 1.64
C ASP A 37 -12.10 -11.18 1.23
N GLU A 38 -12.98 -12.11 0.85
CA GLU A 38 -14.34 -11.77 0.38
C GLU A 38 -15.15 -11.01 1.43
N GLN A 39 -15.02 -11.38 2.71
CA GLN A 39 -15.73 -10.69 3.79
C GLN A 39 -15.28 -9.24 3.91
N THR A 40 -13.97 -8.99 4.01
CA THR A 40 -13.42 -7.63 4.11
C THR A 40 -13.76 -6.81 2.87
N THR A 41 -13.71 -7.42 1.69
CA THR A 41 -14.04 -6.77 0.42
C THR A 41 -15.52 -6.37 0.39
N SER A 42 -16.41 -7.26 0.83
CA SER A 42 -17.85 -7.00 0.93
C SER A 42 -18.15 -5.88 1.92
N GLU A 43 -17.56 -5.91 3.12
CA GLU A 43 -17.71 -4.86 4.14
C GLU A 43 -17.22 -3.51 3.63
N SER A 44 -16.07 -3.45 2.95
CA SER A 44 -15.53 -2.21 2.37
C SER A 44 -16.40 -1.66 1.23
N SER A 45 -17.02 -2.56 0.46
CA SER A 45 -17.88 -2.18 -0.68
C SER A 45 -19.18 -1.48 -0.28
N VAL A 46 -19.56 -1.56 1.00
CA VAL A 46 -20.72 -0.84 1.55
C VAL A 46 -20.47 0.67 1.51
N ASP A 47 -19.23 1.11 1.76
CA ASP A 47 -18.87 2.52 1.77
C ASP A 47 -18.54 3.04 0.36
N VAL A 48 -17.78 2.26 -0.43
CA VAL A 48 -17.36 2.63 -1.79
C VAL A 48 -17.43 1.40 -2.72
N PRO A 49 -18.19 1.46 -3.83
CA PRO A 49 -18.24 0.37 -4.80
C PRO A 49 -16.85 0.06 -5.38
N ILE A 50 -16.54 -1.23 -5.55
CA ILE A 50 -15.25 -1.70 -6.07
C ILE A 50 -15.45 -2.20 -7.51
N PRO A 51 -15.13 -1.41 -8.55
CA PRO A 51 -15.19 -1.84 -9.94
C PRO A 51 -14.11 -2.88 -10.28
N ASP A 52 -14.25 -3.57 -11.42
CA ASP A 52 -13.38 -4.69 -11.83
C ASP A 52 -11.87 -4.37 -11.90
N HIS A 53 -11.50 -3.08 -12.04
CA HIS A 53 -10.12 -2.62 -12.11
C HIS A 53 -9.56 -2.16 -10.76
N GLU A 54 -10.34 -2.24 -9.69
CA GLU A 54 -9.96 -1.86 -8.33
C GLU A 54 -9.92 -3.09 -7.41
N ALA A 55 -9.22 -2.96 -6.29
CA ALA A 55 -9.16 -4.00 -5.26
C ALA A 55 -8.86 -3.39 -3.89
N VAL A 56 -9.39 -4.01 -2.85
CA VAL A 56 -8.97 -3.71 -1.48
C VAL A 56 -7.66 -4.44 -1.20
N ILE A 57 -6.61 -3.67 -0.90
CA ILE A 57 -5.29 -4.21 -0.55
C ILE A 57 -5.14 -4.18 0.97
N ARG A 58 -4.89 -5.35 1.57
CA ARG A 58 -4.63 -5.47 2.99
C ARG A 58 -3.20 -5.04 3.30
N VAL A 59 -3.09 -3.98 4.10
CA VAL A 59 -1.81 -3.49 4.63
C VAL A 59 -1.76 -3.75 6.14
N PRO A 60 -0.90 -4.66 6.63
CA PRO A 60 -0.79 -5.01 8.04
C PRO A 60 -0.34 -3.84 8.90
N LYS A 61 -0.77 -3.84 10.17
CA LYS A 61 -0.39 -2.83 11.17
C LYS A 61 1.13 -2.60 11.28
N ARG A 62 1.94 -3.64 11.11
CA ARG A 62 3.41 -3.52 11.19
C ARG A 62 4.04 -2.70 10.05
N MET A 63 3.30 -2.42 8.97
CA MET A 63 3.75 -1.50 7.91
C MET A 63 3.63 -0.03 8.31
N ILE A 64 2.93 0.31 9.41
CA ILE A 64 2.69 1.70 9.82
C ILE A 64 3.98 2.55 9.87
N PRO A 65 5.11 2.09 10.43
CA PRO A 65 6.35 2.86 10.42
C PRO A 65 6.83 3.20 9.00
N LEU A 66 6.79 2.22 8.08
CA LEU A 66 7.20 2.43 6.68
C LEU A 66 6.22 3.33 5.93
N ILE A 67 4.92 3.26 6.25
CA ILE A 67 3.92 4.18 5.69
C ILE A 67 4.20 5.61 6.15
N ARG A 68 4.55 5.82 7.42
CA ARG A 68 4.91 7.16 7.94
C ARG A 68 6.12 7.72 7.21
N GLU A 69 7.16 6.92 7.03
CA GLU A 69 8.33 7.33 6.25
C GLU A 69 7.97 7.66 4.78
N ALA A 70 7.08 6.88 4.17
CA ALA A 70 6.60 7.16 2.81
C ALA A 70 5.83 8.48 2.74
N LEU A 71 5.01 8.79 3.76
CA LEU A 71 4.33 10.08 3.86
C LEU A 71 5.34 11.22 4.01
N ASP A 72 6.30 11.09 4.92
CA ASP A 72 7.36 12.08 5.12
C ASP A 72 8.11 12.35 3.80
N VAL A 73 8.42 11.31 3.02
CA VAL A 73 9.07 11.43 1.70
C VAL A 73 8.18 12.12 0.67
N ALA A 74 6.89 11.78 0.62
CA ALA A 74 5.94 12.35 -0.33
C ALA A 74 5.69 13.85 -0.07
N GLU A 75 5.77 14.27 1.20
CA GLU A 75 5.62 15.66 1.63
C GLU A 75 6.88 16.51 1.44
N LEU A 76 8.02 15.93 1.06
CA LEU A 76 9.22 16.70 0.72
C LEU A 76 9.02 17.47 -0.60
N ASP A 77 9.17 18.81 -0.50
CA ASP A 77 9.22 19.75 -1.64
C ASP A 77 10.36 19.42 -2.63
#